data_AF-A0A962UH05-F1
#
_entry.id   AF-A0A962UH05-F1
#
_cell.length_a   1.000
_cell.length_b   1.000
_cell.length_c   1.000
_cell.angle_alpha   90.00
_cell.angle_beta   90.00
_cell.angle_gamma   90.00
#
_symmetry.space_group_name_H-M   'P 1'
#
loop_
_entity.id
_entity.type
_entity.pdbx_description
1 polymer ?
#
loop_
_entity_poly.entity_id
_entity_poly.type
_entity_poly.pdbx_seq_one_letter_code
_entity_poly.pdbx_strand_id
1 'polypeptide(L)' 'NRREDHEFSMLALHLIQNCMVYINTLMIQKVLAQPHWQGRFTPRDYAALTPLIWEHVNPYGRFDLDMNTRLDLP' A
#
# COMPACT_ATOMS: atom_id res chain seq x y z
N ASN A 1 -22.05 -2.34 -22.30
CA ASN A 1 -21.01 -3.30 -21.87
C ASN A 1 -19.66 -2.68 -21.61
N ARG A 2 -18.71 -2.54 -22.56
CA ARG A 2 -17.30 -2.23 -22.16
C ARG A 2 -17.08 -0.91 -21.39
N ARG A 3 -17.83 0.16 -21.65
CA ARG A 3 -17.62 1.44 -20.94
C ARG A 3 -17.95 1.38 -19.46
N GLU A 4 -19.07 0.75 -19.10
CA GLU A 4 -19.49 0.60 -17.70
C GLU A 4 -18.50 -0.29 -16.94
N ASP A 5 -17.99 -1.36 -17.56
CA ASP A 5 -16.95 -2.22 -16.97
C ASP A 5 -15.63 -1.45 -16.74
N HIS A 6 -15.25 -0.56 -17.67
CA HIS A 6 -14.08 0.31 -17.52
C HIS A 6 -14.27 1.35 -16.42
N GLU A 7 -15.45 1.96 -16.33
CA GLU A 7 -15.79 2.93 -15.28
C GLU A 7 -15.76 2.26 -13.90
N PHE A 8 -16.36 1.08 -13.77
CA PHE A 8 -16.33 0.30 -12.53
C PHE A 8 -14.89 -0.05 -12.11
N SER A 9 -14.08 -0.52 -13.07
CA SER A 9 -12.67 -0.86 -12.82
C SER A 9 -11.85 0.36 -12.38
N MET A 10 -12.09 1.52 -12.98
CA MET A 10 -11.44 2.78 -12.60
C MET A 10 -11.83 3.20 -11.18
N LEU A 11 -13.13 3.13 -10.85
CA LEU A 11 -13.61 3.44 -9.50
C LEU A 11 -13.04 2.49 -8.44
N ALA A 12 -13.02 1.18 -8.73
CA ALA A 12 -12.42 0.19 -7.84
C ALA A 12 -10.92 0.44 -7.64
N LEU A 13 -10.19 0.77 -8.72
CA LEU A 13 -8.76 1.12 -8.63
C LEU A 13 -8.55 2.38 -7.78
N HIS A 14 -9.36 3.42 -7.96
CA HIS A 14 -9.27 4.62 -7.14
C HIS A 14 -9.57 4.36 -5.68
N LEU A 15 -10.54 3.50 -5.37
CA LEU A 15 -10.82 3.09 -4.00
C LEU A 15 -9.60 2.39 -3.38
N ILE A 16 -9.00 1.44 -4.09
CA ILE A 16 -7.81 0.72 -3.62
C ILE A 16 -6.64 1.70 -3.43
N GLN A 17 -6.42 2.62 -4.36
CA GLN A 17 -5.40 3.66 -4.23
C GLN A 17 -5.61 4.50 -2.96
N ASN A 18 -6.84 4.95 -2.70
CA ASN A 18 -7.19 5.71 -1.50
C ASN A 18 -6.97 4.89 -0.21
N CYS A 19 -7.36 3.61 -0.21
CA CYS A 19 -7.13 2.71 0.91
C CYS A 19 -5.63 2.53 1.19
N MET A 20 -4.81 2.33 0.16
CA MET A 20 -3.35 2.23 0.34
C MET A 20 -2.75 3.51 0.90
N VAL A 21 -3.12 4.68 0.34
CA VAL A 21 -2.66 5.99 0.86
C VAL A 21 -3.01 6.16 2.33
N TYR A 22 -4.22 5.75 2.73
CA TYR A 22 -4.66 5.84 4.12
C TYR A 22 -3.84 4.95 5.05
N ILE A 23 -3.66 3.67 4.71
CA ILE A 23 -2.85 2.73 5.49
C ILE A 23 -1.40 3.21 5.61
N ASN A 24 -0.82 3.69 4.51
CA ASN A 24 0.55 4.21 4.48
C ASN A 24 0.70 5.43 5.41
N THR A 25 -0.30 6.31 5.43
CA THR A 25 -0.33 7.45 6.34
C THR A 25 -0.33 7.00 7.81
N LEU A 26 -1.15 6.02 8.17
CA LEU A 26 -1.19 5.47 9.53
C LEU A 26 0.13 4.78 9.91
N MET A 27 0.75 4.06 8.98
CA MET A 27 2.05 3.42 9.21
C MET A 27 3.14 4.46 9.48
N ILE A 28 3.20 5.52 8.68
CA ILE A 28 4.14 6.64 8.88
C ILE A 28 3.91 7.29 10.25
N GLN A 29 2.67 7.61 10.59
CA GLN A 29 2.33 8.18 11.92
C GLN A 29 2.79 7.28 13.07
N LYS A 30 2.59 5.97 12.95
CA LYS A 30 3.04 4.99 13.96
C LYS A 30 4.56 4.95 14.10
N VAL A 31 5.30 5.07 13.00
CA VAL A 31 6.77 5.13 13.04
C VAL A 31 7.24 6.44 13.68
N LEU A 32 6.68 7.57 13.25
CA LEU A 32 7.06 8.89 13.77
C LEU A 32 6.68 9.11 15.25
N ALA A 33 5.70 8.37 15.76
CA ALA A 33 5.35 8.37 17.19
C ALA A 33 6.40 7.71 18.10
N GLN A 34 7.37 6.98 17.54
CA GLN A 34 8.39 6.30 18.35
C GLN A 34 9.36 7.32 19.00
N PRO A 35 9.83 7.07 20.24
CA PRO A 35 10.61 8.07 20.99
C PRO A 35 11.85 8.60 20.29
N HIS A 36 12.52 7.78 19.48
CA HIS A 36 13.75 8.18 18.78
C HIS A 36 13.51 9.14 17.60
N TRP A 37 12.27 9.28 17.13
CA TRP A 37 11.89 10.24 16.09
C TRP A 37 11.41 11.58 16.66
N GLN A 38 11.15 11.66 17.97
CA GLN A 38 10.68 12.89 18.60
C GLN A 38 11.68 14.03 18.42
N GLY A 39 11.18 15.19 17.96
CA GLY A 39 12.00 16.39 17.75
C GLY A 39 13.02 16.30 16.61
N ARG A 40 13.04 15.21 15.84
CA ARG A 40 14.02 15.02 14.75
C ARG A 40 13.60 15.63 13.42
N PHE A 41 12.30 15.83 13.21
CA PHE A 41 11.71 16.36 11.98
C PHE A 41 11.49 17.86 12.08
N THR A 42 11.88 18.58 11.03
CA THR A 42 11.51 19.97 10.78
C THR A 42 10.19 20.04 9.99
N PRO A 43 9.52 21.20 9.92
CA PRO A 43 8.33 21.37 9.07
C PRO A 43 8.55 20.98 7.60
N ARG A 44 9.78 21.19 7.08
CA ARG A 44 10.15 20.79 5.72
C ARG A 44 10.18 19.28 5.55
N ASP A 45 10.65 18.55 6.56
CA ASP A 45 10.71 17.08 6.52
C ASP A 45 9.31 16.47 6.54
N TYR A 46 8.39 17.04 7.34
CA TYR A 46 6.98 16.63 7.32
C TYR A 46 6.32 16.88 5.96
N ALA A 47 6.63 17.99 5.29
CA ALA A 47 6.12 18.29 3.96
C ALA A 47 6.72 17.40 2.86
N ALA A 48 7.88 16.80 3.11
CA ALA A 48 8.53 15.87 2.19
C ALA A 48 8.04 14.42 2.35
N LEU A 49 7.29 14.11 3.41
CA LEU A 49 6.70 12.78 3.60
C LEU A 49 5.68 12.49 2.50
N THR A 50 5.74 11.27 1.96
CA THR A 50 4.79 10.79 0.96
C THR A 50 4.17 9.47 1.40
N PRO A 51 2.84 9.34 1.37
CA PRO A 51 2.16 8.07 1.61
C PRO A 51 2.21 7.15 0.39
N LEU A 52 2.92 7.48 -0.69
CA LEU A 52 3.00 6.68 -1.92
C LEU A 52 4.10 5.59 -1.87
N ILE A 53 4.43 5.10 -0.68
CA ILE A 53 5.37 4.00 -0.48
C ILE A 53 4.70 2.66 -0.81
N TRP A 54 5.37 1.82 -1.60
CA TRP A 54 4.80 0.54 -2.09
C TRP A 54 5.70 -0.67 -1.85
N GLU A 55 6.93 -0.49 -1.35
CA GLU A 55 7.88 -1.58 -1.12
C GLU A 55 7.40 -2.63 -0.11
N HIS A 56 6.55 -2.23 0.85
CA HIS A 56 5.94 -3.15 1.82
C HIS A 56 4.72 -3.91 1.29
N VAL A 57 4.24 -3.57 0.08
CA VAL A 57 3.09 -4.22 -0.54
C VAL A 57 3.58 -5.41 -1.35
N ASN A 58 3.14 -6.61 -0.99
CA ASN A 58 3.32 -7.79 -1.84
C ASN A 58 2.06 -7.95 -2.73
N PRO A 59 2.14 -7.66 -4.04
CA PRO A 59 0.98 -7.71 -4.93
C PRO A 59 0.44 -9.12 -5.15
N TYR A 60 1.22 -10.16 -4.81
CA TYR A 60 0.85 -11.56 -5.00
C TYR A 60 0.29 -12.22 -3.73
N GLY A 61 0.16 -11.46 -2.64
CA GLY A 61 -0.20 -12.01 -1.33
C GLY A 61 0.89 -12.92 -0.75
N ARG A 62 0.62 -13.56 0.39
CA ARG A 62 1.54 -14.54 0.98
C ARG A 62 1.56 -15.78 0.09
N PHE A 63 2.56 -15.87 -0.79
CA PHE A 63 2.78 -17.05 -1.62
C PHE A 63 3.63 -18.04 -0.82
N ASP A 64 2.96 -18.90 -0.05
CA ASP A 64 3.61 -20.04 0.59
C ASP A 64 3.89 -21.08 -0.51
N LEU A 65 5.06 -20.95 -1.15
CA LEU A 65 5.54 -21.91 -2.16
C LEU A 65 5.80 -23.25 -1.48
N ASP A 66 4.82 -24.15 -1.52
CA ASP A 66 5.04 -25.55 -1.21
C ASP A 66 5.51 -26.30 -2.47
N MET A 67 6.81 -26.60 -2.53
CA MET A 67 7.42 -27.35 -3.63
C MET A 67 6.89 -28.80 -3.74
N ASN A 68 6.14 -29.29 -2.74
CA ASN A 68 5.48 -30.60 -2.78
C ASN A 68 4.07 -30.52 -3.38
N THR A 69 3.51 -29.32 -3.54
CA THR A 69 2.19 -29.13 -4.15
C THR A 69 2.37 -28.83 -5.64
N ARG A 70 1.85 -29.71 -6.50
CA ARG A 70 1.89 -29.54 -7.94
C ARG A 70 0.83 -28.50 -8.34
N LEU A 71 1.22 -27.49 -9.12
CA LEU A 71 0.27 -26.51 -9.68
C LEU A 71 -0.72 -27.22 -10.60
N ASP A 72 -2.01 -27.07 -10.30
CA ASP A 72 -3.09 -27.60 -11.14
C ASP A 72 -3.29 -26.65 -12.33
N LEU A 73 -2.53 -26.89 -13.40
CA LEU A 73 -2.62 -26.14 -14.65
C LEU A 73 -3.49 -26.93 -15.64
N PRO A 74 -4.49 -26.30 -16.29
CA PRO A 74 -5.26 -26.92 -17.36
C PRO A 74 -4.45 -27.16 -18.65
#